data_AF-A0A3S1SMT5-F1
#
_entry.id   AF-A0A3S1SMT5-F1
#
_cell.length_a   1.000
_cell.length_b   1.000
_cell.length_c   1.000
_cell.angle_alpha   90.00
_cell.angle_beta   90.00
_cell.angle_gamma   90.00
#
_symmetry.space_group_name_H-M   'P 1'
#
loop_
_entity.id
_entity.type
_entity.pdbx_description
1 polymer ?
#
loop_
_entity_poly.entity_id
_entity_poly.type
_entity_poly.pdbx_seq_one_letter_code
_entity_poly.pdbx_strand_id
1 'polypeptide(L)'
;MNAIDTRVLPTKRKQVALFSADANFKRDVTTRLDALAIYDVKVSDAAEFLKGPPVDSRPGIIILDLGNGALLGNPAIVEARAAWASVPLIAIS
;
A
#
# COMPACT_ATOMS: atom_id res chain seq x y z
N MET A 1 -20.19 -12.56 -11.05
CA MET A 1 -19.77 -11.46 -10.16
C MET A 1 -20.54 -11.67 -8.85
N ASN A 2 -19.89 -12.14 -7.79
CA ASN A 2 -20.56 -12.35 -6.50
C ASN A 2 -20.59 -11.02 -5.76
N ALA A 3 -21.78 -10.49 -5.49
CA ALA A 3 -21.95 -9.28 -4.68
C ALA A 3 -21.48 -9.56 -3.25
N ILE A 4 -20.82 -8.57 -2.64
CA ILE A 4 -20.37 -8.63 -1.24
C ILE A 4 -21.62 -8.66 -0.34
N ASP A 5 -21.72 -9.67 0.53
CA ASP A 5 -22.77 -9.73 1.54
C ASP A 5 -22.54 -8.67 2.61
N THR A 6 -23.35 -7.61 2.59
CA THR A 6 -23.24 -6.47 3.50
C THR A 6 -23.69 -6.80 4.93
N ARG A 7 -24.18 -8.01 5.22
CA ARG A 7 -24.64 -8.42 6.55
C ARG A 7 -23.50 -8.76 7.51
N VAL A 8 -22.29 -9.00 7.00
CA VAL A 8 -21.09 -9.30 7.80
C VAL A 8 -20.04 -8.23 7.52
N LEU A 9 -20.15 -7.10 8.20
CA LEU A 9 -19.08 -6.08 8.16
C LEU A 9 -17.93 -6.56 9.05
N PRO A 10 -16.68 -6.69 8.53
CA PRO A 10 -15.54 -7.01 9.37
C PRO A 10 -15.36 -5.93 10.42
N THR A 11 -15.27 -6.33 11.69
CA THR A 11 -15.06 -5.40 12.82
C THR A 11 -13.66 -4.79 12.84
N LYS A 12 -12.71 -5.34 12.07
CA LYS A 12 -11.37 -4.77 11.86
C LYS A 12 -11.03 -4.75 10.38
N ARG A 13 -10.85 -3.54 9.83
CA ARG A 13 -10.35 -3.34 8.47
C ARG A 13 -8.84 -3.59 8.44
N LYS A 14 -8.36 -4.29 7.41
CA LYS A 14 -6.92 -4.48 7.21
C LYS A 14 -6.32 -3.20 6.63
N GLN A 15 -5.25 -2.70 7.25
CA GLN A 15 -4.57 -1.51 6.74
C GLN A 15 -3.70 -1.88 5.52
N VAL A 16 -3.84 -1.12 4.44
CA VAL A 16 -3.03 -1.20 3.22
C VAL A 16 -2.22 0.09 3.12
N ALA A 17 -0.91 0.01 2.97
CA ALA A 17 -0.10 1.17 2.62
C ALA A 17 0.12 1.19 1.10
N LEU A 18 -0.29 2.28 0.44
CA LEU A 18 -0.13 2.50 -0.99
C LEU A 18 0.89 3.61 -1.22
N PHE A 19 1.98 3.28 -1.90
CA PHE A 19 3.04 4.21 -2.31
C PHE A 19 3.05 4.32 -3.82
N SER A 20 2.88 5.54 -4.36
CA SER A 20 2.87 5.78 -5.80
C SER A 20 3.23 7.25 -6.08
N ALA A 21 3.73 7.55 -7.27
CA ALA A 21 3.84 8.93 -7.76
C ALA A 21 2.63 9.33 -8.63
N ASP A 22 1.84 8.35 -9.11
CA ASP A 22 0.71 8.56 -10.00
C ASP A 22 -0.59 8.84 -9.21
N ALA A 23 -1.13 10.05 -9.38
CA ALA A 23 -2.36 10.48 -8.73
C ALA A 23 -3.61 9.72 -9.20
N ASN A 24 -3.66 9.31 -10.47
CA ASN A 24 -4.77 8.52 -11.01
C ASN A 24 -4.72 7.11 -10.45
N PHE A 25 -3.53 6.49 -10.42
CA PHE A 25 -3.33 5.18 -9.83
C PHE A 25 -3.74 5.15 -8.36
N LYS A 26 -3.30 6.15 -7.57
CA LYS A 26 -3.74 6.33 -6.17
C LYS A 26 -5.25 6.33 -6.05
N ARG A 27 -5.93 7.16 -6.84
CA ARG A 27 -7.39 7.29 -6.81
C ARG A 27 -8.08 5.97 -7.16
N ASP A 28 -7.64 5.30 -8.22
CA ASP A 28 -8.28 4.07 -8.71
C ASP A 28 -8.13 2.92 -7.72
N VAL A 29 -6.92 2.72 -7.17
CA VAL A 29 -6.66 1.67 -6.18
C VAL A 29 -7.43 1.93 -4.90
N THR A 30 -7.39 3.15 -4.36
CA THR A 30 -8.13 3.51 -3.14
C THR A 30 -9.64 3.30 -3.35
N THR A 31 -10.21 3.79 -4.46
CA THR A 31 -11.64 3.62 -4.76
C THR A 31 -12.04 2.13 -4.82
N ARG A 32 -11.23 1.30 -5.48
CA ARG A 32 -11.51 -0.14 -5.62
C ARG A 32 -11.39 -0.89 -4.29
N LEU A 33 -10.39 -0.58 -3.48
CA LEU A 33 -10.18 -1.21 -2.17
C LEU A 33 -11.22 -0.75 -1.14
N ASP A 34 -11.60 0.53 -1.15
CA ASP A 34 -12.64 1.08 -0.29
C ASP A 34 -14.01 0.46 -0.59
N ALA A 35 -14.32 0.19 -1.87
CA ALA A 35 -15.55 -0.50 -2.28
C ALA A 35 -15.68 -1.92 -1.70
N LEU A 36 -14.57 -2.55 -1.29
CA LEU A 36 -14.59 -3.85 -0.62
C LEU A 36 -14.97 -3.75 0.86
N ALA A 37 -14.98 -2.55 1.45
CA ALA A 37 -15.31 -2.26 2.85
C ALA A 37 -14.47 -3.00 3.92
N ILE A 38 -13.46 -3.75 3.51
CA ILE A 38 -12.60 -4.57 4.38
C ILE A 38 -11.19 -3.97 4.58
N TYR A 39 -10.85 -2.92 3.83
CA TYR A 39 -9.54 -2.28 3.85
C TYR A 39 -9.61 -0.83 4.35
N ASP A 40 -8.53 -0.38 5.00
CA ASP A 40 -8.23 1.03 5.27
C ASP A 40 -6.95 1.38 4.52
N VAL A 41 -7.03 2.21 3.48
CA VAL A 41 -5.90 2.53 2.61
C VAL A 41 -5.20 3.81 3.08
N LYS A 42 -3.91 3.72 3.40
CA LYS A 42 -3.03 4.87 3.65
C LYS A 42 -2.23 5.16 2.38
N VAL A 43 -2.47 6.33 1.80
CA VAL A 43 -1.86 6.75 0.54
C VAL A 43 -0.70 7.69 0.81
N SER A 44 0.44 7.41 0.21
CA SER A 44 1.67 8.19 0.32
C SER A 44 2.36 8.33 -1.03
N ASP A 45 3.32 9.25 -1.13
CA ASP A 45 4.22 9.33 -2.28
C ASP A 45 5.14 8.11 -2.36
N ALA A 46 5.60 7.74 -3.56
CA ALA A 46 6.54 6.64 -3.77
C ALA A 46 7.83 6.79 -2.92
N ALA A 47 8.34 8.02 -2.77
CA ALA A 47 9.55 8.28 -2.00
C ALA A 47 9.40 8.01 -0.49
N GLU A 48 8.17 8.09 0.04
CA GLU A 48 7.89 7.82 1.46
C GLU A 48 8.16 6.36 1.83
N PHE A 49 8.14 5.44 0.86
CA PHE A 49 8.50 4.04 1.08
C PHE A 49 9.91 3.90 1.67
N LEU A 50 10.83 4.79 1.27
CA LEU A 50 12.23 4.74 1.69
C LEU A 50 12.42 5.00 3.19
N LYS A 51 11.42 5.60 3.86
CA LYS A 51 11.48 5.89 5.29
C LYS A 51 11.22 4.68 6.18
N GLY A 52 10.74 3.58 5.61
CA GLY A 52 10.36 2.39 6.38
C GLY A 52 9.02 2.55 7.10
N PRO A 53 8.61 1.54 7.90
CA PRO A 53 7.36 1.56 8.65
C PRO A 53 7.35 2.66 9.72
N PRO A 54 6.23 3.38 9.91
CA PRO A 54 6.09 4.27 11.04
C PRO A 54 6.12 3.50 12.37
N VAL A 55 6.64 4.13 13.42
CA VAL A 55 6.89 3.50 14.73
C VAL A 55 5.61 2.92 15.34
N ASP A 56 4.49 3.61 15.19
CA ASP A 56 3.22 3.27 15.85
C ASP A 56 2.20 2.56 14.93
N SER A 57 2.54 2.29 13.68
CA SER A 57 1.61 1.69 12.73
C SER A 57 2.33 0.78 11.74
N ARG A 58 1.91 -0.48 11.69
CA ARG A 58 2.35 -1.42 10.66
C ARG A 58 1.17 -1.83 9.78
N PRO A 59 1.19 -1.50 8.48
CA PRO A 59 0.18 -1.98 7.57
C PRO A 59 0.24 -3.50 7.46
N GLY A 60 -0.88 -4.13 7.15
CA GLY A 60 -0.95 -5.58 6.91
C GLY A 60 -0.45 -5.97 5.51
N ILE A 61 -0.36 -5.01 4.59
CA ILE A 61 0.16 -5.18 3.23
C ILE A 61 0.62 -3.84 2.67
N ILE A 62 1.65 -3.89 1.82
CA ILE A 62 2.17 -2.75 1.06
C ILE A 62 1.88 -2.98 -0.42
N ILE A 63 1.40 -1.92 -1.07
CA ILE A 63 1.35 -1.80 -2.53
C ILE A 63 2.33 -0.69 -2.91
N LEU A 64 3.36 -1.05 -3.67
CA LEU A 64 4.39 -0.14 -4.14
C LEU A 64 4.32 -0.05 -5.67
N ASP A 65 3.89 1.09 -6.17
CA ASP A 65 3.98 1.44 -7.57
C ASP A 65 5.40 1.96 -7.88
N LEU A 66 6.09 1.25 -8.76
CA LEU A 66 7.45 1.53 -9.17
C LEU A 66 7.50 2.55 -10.31
N GLY A 67 6.40 2.76 -11.04
CA GLY A 67 6.33 3.61 -12.23
C GLY A 67 7.49 3.34 -13.19
N ASN A 68 8.29 4.37 -13.48
CA ASN A 68 9.46 4.27 -14.36
C ASN A 68 10.70 3.63 -13.73
N GLY A 69 10.61 3.12 -12.51
CA GLY A 69 11.71 2.48 -11.79
C GLY A 69 12.70 3.44 -11.13
N ALA A 70 12.45 4.75 -11.10
CA ALA A 70 13.37 5.72 -10.47
C ALA A 70 13.68 5.38 -8.99
N LEU A 71 12.70 4.85 -8.26
CA LEU A 71 12.86 4.42 -6.88
C LEU A 71 13.86 3.27 -6.72
N LEU A 72 13.97 2.38 -7.71
CA LEU A 72 14.90 1.25 -7.70
C LEU A 72 16.37 1.69 -7.84
N GLY A 73 16.61 2.86 -8.43
CA GLY A 73 17.93 3.46 -8.53
C GLY A 73 18.39 4.17 -7.24
N ASN A 74 17.52 4.33 -6.25
CA ASN A 74 17.86 4.98 -5.00
C ASN A 74 18.60 4.00 -4.06
N PRO A 75 19.81 4.32 -3.56
CA PRO A 75 20.56 3.41 -2.70
C PRO A 75 19.81 3.04 -1.42
N ALA A 76 18.98 3.93 -0.89
CA ALA A 76 18.19 3.70 0.33
C ALA A 76 17.12 2.60 0.20
N ILE A 77 16.88 2.08 -1.02
CA ILE A 77 15.89 1.04 -1.26
C ILE A 77 16.25 -0.28 -0.56
N VAL A 78 17.54 -0.55 -0.35
CA VAL A 78 18.00 -1.78 0.30
C VAL A 78 17.62 -1.78 1.77
N GLU A 79 17.91 -0.67 2.46
CA GLU A 79 17.56 -0.45 3.87
C GLU A 79 16.04 -0.40 4.05
N ALA A 80 15.32 0.28 3.15
CA ALA A 80 13.87 0.35 3.18
C ALA A 80 13.25 -1.05 3.05
N ARG A 81 13.69 -1.88 2.09
CA ARG A 81 13.21 -3.26 1.94
C ARG A 81 13.47 -4.10 3.19
N ALA A 82 14.63 -3.95 3.82
CA ALA A 82 14.94 -4.62 5.07
C ALA A 82 14.00 -4.16 6.22
N ALA A 83 13.74 -2.86 6.31
CA ALA A 83 12.83 -2.29 7.30
C ALA A 83 11.38 -2.80 7.12
N TRP A 84 10.97 -3.06 5.88
CA TRP A 84 9.67 -3.60 5.53
C TRP A 84 9.59 -5.14 5.52
N ALA A 85 10.67 -5.86 5.85
CA ALA A 85 10.78 -7.31 5.63
C ALA A 85 9.68 -8.17 6.30
N SER A 86 9.02 -7.65 7.34
CA SER A 86 7.91 -8.33 8.03
C SER A 86 6.53 -8.11 7.42
N VAL A 87 6.40 -7.23 6.42
CA VAL A 87 5.13 -6.85 5.81
C VAL A 87 5.08 -7.37 4.37
N PRO A 88 4.03 -8.10 3.97
CA PRO A 88 3.84 -8.51 2.58
C PRO A 88 3.83 -7.30 1.64
N LEU A 89 4.59 -7.38 0.55
CA LEU A 89 4.74 -6.30 -0.43
C LEU A 89 4.36 -6.79 -1.83
N ILE A 90 3.52 -6.01 -2.50
CA ILE A 90 3.19 -6.16 -3.93
C ILE A 90 3.81 -4.97 -4.66
N ALA A 91 4.77 -5.24 -5.53
CA ALA A 91 5.31 -4.24 -6.45
C ALA A 91 4.50 -4.24 -7.75
N ILE A 92 4.19 -3.05 -8.26
CA ILE A 92 3.43 -2.84 -9.50
C ILE A 92 4.31 -1.99 -10.43
N SER A 93 4.37 -2.37 -11.71
CA SER A 93 5.16 -1.72 -12.77
C SER A 93 4.27 -1.36 -13.95
#